data_AF-A0A4V6HRX4-F1
#
_entry.id   AF-A0A4V6HRX4-F1
#
_cell.length_a   1.000
_cell.length_b   1.000
_cell.length_c   1.000
_cell.angle_alpha   90.00
_cell.angle_beta   90.00
_cell.angle_gamma   90.00
#
_symmetry.space_group_name_H-M   'P 1'
#
loop_
_entity.id
_entity.type
_entity.pdbx_description
1 polymer ?
#
loop_
_entity_poly.entity_id
_entity_poly.type
_entity_poly.pdbx_seq_one_letter_code
_entity_poly.pdbx_strand_id
1 'polypeptide(L)'
;MNQKNNRNYTRLSWDEWYLLAKEYYTANKTLKIPTKYKTDSGYLLGRWIERQRAAYRQKGTYRIDARKIYLLNQIGMIWTLEIRTEWETWYNYCKDYYAENGNIDIPRNIVYRQLPIGEWISYQRKRYWQNKMDCRQRFKLEELGISWKLRNRRGWMEWYQDAKLYYETYGHLNIPLDYVTKDGFRLGSWINSQRERQRGTRFYLLESEKVEKLNQIGMLWGLRGMRYKEQDVYEIS
;
A
#
# COMPACT_ATOMS: atom_id res chain seq x y z
N MET A 1 -50.50 -12.01 2.26
CA MET A 1 -50.12 -11.01 3.28
C MET A 1 -48.66 -11.25 3.67
N ASN A 2 -47.74 -10.41 3.21
CA ASN A 2 -46.31 -10.58 3.42
C ASN A 2 -45.94 -10.14 4.85
N GLN A 3 -45.61 -11.11 5.72
CA GLN A 3 -45.05 -10.85 7.04
C GLN A 3 -43.69 -10.17 6.89
N LYS A 4 -43.65 -8.87 7.17
CA LYS A 4 -42.39 -8.13 7.32
C LYS A 4 -41.68 -8.66 8.56
N ASN A 5 -40.62 -9.42 8.33
CA ASN A 5 -39.63 -9.83 9.33
C ASN A 5 -39.04 -8.58 10.00
N ASN A 6 -39.67 -8.15 11.09
CA ASN A 6 -39.26 -6.99 11.86
C ASN A 6 -38.08 -7.41 12.75
N ARG A 7 -36.87 -7.25 12.20
CA ARG A 7 -35.60 -7.55 12.89
C ARG A 7 -35.44 -6.63 14.11
N ASN A 8 -35.90 -7.10 15.27
CA ASN A 8 -35.68 -6.50 16.59
C ASN A 8 -34.17 -6.56 16.98
N TYR A 9 -33.35 -5.71 16.36
CA TYR A 9 -31.99 -5.46 16.86
C TYR A 9 -32.04 -4.42 17.99
N THR A 10 -32.25 -4.91 19.21
CA THR A 10 -31.69 -4.42 20.50
C THR A 10 -31.29 -2.94 20.57
N ARG A 11 -32.20 -2.06 21.01
CA ARG A 11 -31.97 -0.62 21.28
C ARG A 11 -31.38 -0.38 22.67
N LEU A 12 -30.13 -0.78 22.92
CA LEU A 12 -29.40 -0.22 24.06
C LEU A 12 -29.09 1.26 23.79
N SER A 13 -29.33 2.10 24.79
CA SER A 13 -28.92 3.49 24.85
C SER A 13 -27.39 3.63 24.87
N TRP A 14 -26.90 4.83 24.58
CA TRP A 14 -25.44 5.06 24.55
C TRP A 14 -24.80 4.83 25.93
N ASP A 15 -25.47 5.21 27.01
CA ASP A 15 -24.95 5.05 28.37
C ASP A 15 -24.86 3.57 28.78
N GLU A 16 -25.83 2.73 28.38
CA GLU A 16 -25.76 1.28 28.60
C GLU A 16 -24.59 0.64 27.85
N TRP A 17 -24.34 1.06 26.60
CA TRP A 17 -23.15 0.61 25.87
C TRP A 17 -21.84 1.09 26.52
N TYR A 18 -21.83 2.30 27.08
CA TYR A 18 -20.67 2.83 27.78
C TYR A 18 -20.36 2.01 29.04
N LEU A 19 -21.38 1.59 29.80
CA LEU A 19 -21.20 0.72 30.96
C LEU A 19 -20.58 -0.63 30.56
N LEU A 20 -21.07 -1.26 29.48
CA LEU A 20 -20.48 -2.49 28.96
C LEU A 20 -19.01 -2.31 28.53
N ALA A 21 -18.67 -1.16 27.92
CA ALA A 21 -17.29 -0.85 27.58
C ALA A 21 -16.41 -0.64 28.81
N LYS A 22 -16.95 0.02 29.85
CA LYS A 22 -16.26 0.23 31.13
C LYS A 22 -15.98 -1.10 31.84
N GLU A 23 -16.96 -2.00 31.85
CA GLU A 23 -16.84 -3.33 32.45
C GLU A 23 -15.78 -4.18 31.73
N TYR A 24 -15.80 -4.17 30.39
CA TYR A 24 -14.75 -4.79 29.59
C TYR A 24 -13.37 -4.20 29.90
N TYR A 25 -13.26 -2.88 30.05
CA TYR A 25 -12.00 -2.22 30.41
C TYR A 25 -11.53 -2.58 31.82
N THR A 26 -12.44 -2.71 32.79
CA THR A 26 -12.04 -3.13 34.15
C THR A 26 -11.46 -4.54 34.17
N ALA A 27 -12.03 -5.45 33.38
CA ALA A 27 -11.57 -6.83 33.27
C ALA A 27 -10.28 -6.99 32.45
N ASN A 28 -10.17 -6.29 31.32
CA ASN A 28 -9.09 -6.53 30.35
C ASN A 28 -8.00 -5.45 30.33
N LYS A 29 -8.22 -4.32 31.03
CA LYS A 29 -7.37 -3.11 31.02
C LYS A 29 -7.07 -2.56 29.62
N THR A 30 -7.90 -2.92 28.63
CA THR A 30 -7.77 -2.51 27.24
C THR A 30 -9.14 -2.37 26.58
N LEU A 31 -9.25 -1.46 25.62
CA LEU A 31 -10.42 -1.31 24.73
C LEU A 31 -10.11 -1.77 23.29
N LYS A 32 -9.11 -2.63 23.13
CA LYS A 32 -8.85 -3.36 21.88
C LYS A 32 -9.82 -4.53 21.75
N ILE A 33 -11.08 -4.20 21.47
CA ILE A 33 -12.15 -5.19 21.31
C ILE A 33 -12.20 -5.66 19.85
N PRO A 34 -12.06 -6.98 19.56
CA PRO A 34 -12.26 -7.52 18.22
C PRO A 34 -13.64 -7.16 17.67
N THR A 35 -13.76 -6.85 16.38
CA THR A 35 -15.04 -6.40 15.78
C THR A 35 -16.18 -7.41 15.89
N LYS A 36 -15.84 -8.71 15.97
CA LYS A 36 -16.79 -9.82 16.15
C LYS A 36 -17.07 -10.19 17.62
N TYR A 37 -16.43 -9.53 18.58
CA TYR A 37 -16.60 -9.82 20.00
C TYR A 37 -18.06 -9.59 20.43
N LYS A 38 -18.57 -10.55 21.20
CA LYS A 38 -19.88 -10.53 21.85
C LYS A 38 -19.67 -10.59 23.36
N THR A 39 -20.44 -9.80 24.11
CA THR A 39 -20.54 -9.98 25.56
C THR A 39 -21.30 -11.26 25.89
N ASP A 40 -21.26 -11.70 27.15
CA ASP A 40 -22.00 -12.87 27.63
C ASP A 40 -23.51 -12.73 27.42
N SER A 41 -24.02 -11.50 27.47
CA SER A 41 -25.42 -11.14 27.15
C SER A 41 -25.72 -11.06 25.64
N GLY A 42 -24.77 -11.41 24.77
CA GLY A 42 -24.94 -11.47 23.32
C GLY A 42 -24.76 -10.15 22.57
N TYR A 43 -24.35 -9.06 23.24
CA TYR A 43 -24.21 -7.74 22.61
C TYR A 43 -22.89 -7.61 21.85
N LEU A 44 -22.96 -7.09 20.61
CA LEU A 44 -21.81 -6.87 19.72
C LEU A 44 -21.00 -5.62 20.11
N LEU A 45 -20.38 -5.65 21.29
CA LEU A 45 -19.59 -4.53 21.83
C LEU A 45 -18.45 -4.11 20.90
N GLY A 46 -17.80 -5.07 20.23
CA GLY A 46 -16.76 -4.78 19.24
C GLY A 46 -17.25 -3.92 18.07
N ARG A 47 -18.45 -4.20 17.56
CA ARG A 47 -19.09 -3.42 16.49
C ARG A 47 -19.51 -2.04 16.97
N TRP A 48 -19.94 -1.92 18.23
CA TRP A 48 -20.29 -0.64 18.82
C TRP A 48 -19.08 0.28 18.97
N ILE A 49 -17.96 -0.23 19.51
CA ILE A 49 -16.68 0.52 19.61
C ILE A 49 -16.22 0.99 18.22
N GLU A 50 -16.30 0.14 17.20
CA GLU A 50 -15.92 0.50 15.83
C GLU A 50 -16.79 1.62 15.25
N ARG A 51 -18.09 1.65 15.58
CA ARG A 51 -18.99 2.75 15.19
C ARG A 51 -18.60 4.07 15.85
N GLN A 52 -18.18 4.05 17.13
CA GLN A 52 -17.67 5.26 17.81
C GLN A 52 -16.37 5.76 17.14
N ARG A 53 -15.47 4.84 16.80
CA ARG A 53 -14.23 5.14 16.06
C ARG A 53 -14.48 5.71 14.66
N ALA A 54 -15.52 5.23 13.97
CA ALA A 54 -15.90 5.73 12.64
C ALA A 54 -16.49 7.16 12.73
N ALA A 55 -17.37 7.40 13.70
CA ALA A 55 -17.97 8.72 13.93
C ALA A 55 -16.94 9.79 14.32
N TYR A 56 -15.95 9.43 15.14
CA TYR A 56 -14.84 10.33 15.48
C TYR A 56 -14.03 10.73 14.24
N ARG A 57 -13.83 9.81 13.28
CA ARG A 57 -13.17 10.08 12.00
C ARG A 57 -14.09 10.71 10.95
N GLN A 58 -15.29 11.12 11.35
CA GLN A 58 -16.30 11.69 10.46
C GLN A 58 -16.71 10.76 9.31
N LYS A 59 -16.53 9.44 9.47
CA LYS A 59 -16.95 8.41 8.51
C LYS A 59 -18.31 7.84 8.92
N GLY A 60 -19.30 7.97 8.04
CA GLY A 60 -20.66 7.44 8.24
C GLY A 60 -21.68 8.48 8.71
N THR A 61 -22.91 8.03 8.98
CA THR A 61 -24.07 8.87 9.32
C THR A 61 -24.19 9.21 10.80
N TYR A 62 -23.57 8.41 11.67
CA TYR A 62 -23.57 8.64 13.12
C TYR A 62 -22.56 9.73 13.50
N ARG A 63 -22.99 10.69 14.33
CA ARG A 63 -22.16 11.76 14.88
C ARG A 63 -22.00 11.56 16.38
N ILE A 64 -20.77 11.69 16.85
CA ILE A 64 -20.43 11.61 18.27
C ILE A 64 -20.25 13.03 18.83
N ASP A 65 -20.87 13.29 19.98
CA ASP A 65 -20.77 14.59 20.66
C ASP A 65 -19.57 14.64 21.63
N ALA A 66 -19.26 15.84 22.12
CA ALA A 66 -18.12 16.08 23.01
C ALA A 66 -18.21 15.31 24.33
N ARG A 67 -19.42 15.12 24.89
CA ARG A 67 -19.64 14.38 26.14
C ARG A 67 -19.26 12.91 25.97
N LYS A 68 -19.69 12.30 24.87
CA LYS A 68 -19.39 10.90 24.55
C LYS A 68 -17.90 10.66 24.31
N ILE A 69 -17.23 11.61 23.65
CA ILE A 69 -15.77 11.58 23.48
C ILE A 69 -15.06 11.62 24.83
N TYR A 70 -15.46 12.57 25.69
CA TYR A 70 -14.87 12.72 27.02
C TYR A 70 -15.00 11.45 27.87
N LEU A 71 -16.20 10.87 27.95
CA LEU A 71 -16.46 9.66 28.74
C LEU A 71 -15.67 8.45 28.24
N LEU A 72 -15.58 8.27 26.92
CA LEU A 72 -14.78 7.19 26.32
C LEU A 72 -13.28 7.40 26.57
N ASN A 73 -12.77 8.64 26.59
CA ASN A 73 -11.39 8.92 26.96
C ASN A 73 -11.07 8.49 28.41
N GLN A 74 -12.01 8.67 29.35
CA GLN A 74 -11.81 8.28 30.76
C GLN A 74 -11.59 6.77 30.95
N ILE A 75 -12.09 5.95 30.03
CA ILE A 75 -11.90 4.48 30.07
C ILE A 75 -10.82 4.01 29.09
N GLY A 76 -9.94 4.91 28.63
CA GLY A 76 -8.80 4.57 27.78
C GLY A 76 -9.17 4.27 26.33
N MET A 77 -10.20 4.92 25.78
CA MET A 77 -10.63 4.70 24.39
C MET A 77 -9.53 5.02 23.39
N ILE A 78 -9.21 4.01 22.60
CA ILE A 78 -8.31 4.13 21.45
C ILE A 78 -9.17 4.42 20.21
N TRP A 79 -9.27 5.69 19.82
CA TRP A 79 -10.04 6.15 18.65
C TRP A 79 -9.46 5.69 17.32
N THR A 80 -8.15 5.54 17.30
CA THR A 80 -7.40 5.05 16.15
C THR A 80 -6.73 3.74 16.51
N LEU A 81 -7.21 2.62 15.94
CA LEU A 81 -6.45 1.36 15.92
C LEU A 81 -5.14 1.44 15.11
N GLU A 82 -4.79 2.63 14.62
CA GLU A 82 -3.45 2.94 14.14
C GLU A 82 -2.51 2.84 15.34
N ILE A 83 -1.78 1.73 15.36
CA ILE A 83 -0.53 1.47 16.06
C ILE A 83 0.11 2.80 16.53
N ARG A 84 -0.10 3.17 17.79
CA ARG A 84 0.72 4.16 18.48
C ARG A 84 1.97 3.46 19.01
N THR A 85 2.86 3.07 18.12
CA THR A 85 4.26 3.35 18.41
C THR A 85 4.42 4.85 18.22
N GLU A 86 5.09 5.53 19.14
CA GLU A 86 5.33 6.97 19.00
C GLU A 86 6.03 7.23 17.65
N TRP A 87 5.83 8.40 17.06
CA TRP A 87 6.51 8.75 15.80
C TRP A 87 8.02 8.50 15.91
N GLU A 88 8.57 8.76 17.10
CA GLU A 88 9.98 8.51 17.43
C GLU A 88 10.34 7.03 17.38
N THR A 89 9.47 6.14 17.84
CA THR A 89 9.74 4.71 17.78
C THR A 89 9.76 4.23 16.33
N TRP A 90 8.82 4.68 15.49
CA TRP A 90 8.84 4.36 14.06
C TRP A 90 10.07 4.91 13.35
N TYR A 91 10.46 6.14 13.68
CA TYR A 91 11.68 6.76 13.19
C TYR A 91 12.92 5.94 13.56
N ASN A 92 13.02 5.49 14.81
CA ASN A 92 14.14 4.65 15.27
C ASN A 92 14.20 3.33 14.50
N TYR A 93 13.07 2.65 14.27
CA TYR A 93 13.08 1.43 13.46
C TYR A 93 13.47 1.67 11.99
N CYS A 94 13.11 2.82 11.41
CA CYS A 94 13.57 3.18 10.06
C CYS A 94 15.07 3.51 10.05
N LYS A 95 15.58 4.15 11.11
CA LYS A 95 17.00 4.44 11.31
C LYS A 95 17.82 3.15 11.48
N ASP A 96 17.33 2.20 12.26
CA ASP A 96 17.95 0.88 12.44
C ASP A 96 17.97 0.11 11.12
N TYR A 97 16.85 0.09 10.39
CA TYR A 97 16.78 -0.51 9.06
C TYR A 97 17.77 0.15 8.08
N TYR A 98 17.88 1.47 8.11
CA TYR A 98 18.84 2.23 7.30
C TYR A 98 20.29 1.89 7.66
N ALA A 99 20.62 1.74 8.94
CA ALA A 99 21.96 1.34 9.37
C ALA A 99 22.33 -0.08 8.89
N GLU A 100 21.36 -1.00 8.86
CA GLU A 100 21.58 -2.38 8.41
C GLU A 100 21.60 -2.53 6.88
N ASN A 101 20.79 -1.76 6.14
CA ASN A 101 20.56 -1.96 4.69
C ASN A 101 21.12 -0.83 3.81
N GLY A 102 21.54 0.30 4.42
CA GLY A 102 22.04 1.48 3.71
C GLY A 102 20.98 2.24 2.88
N ASN A 103 19.70 1.85 2.94
CA ASN A 103 18.65 2.40 2.11
C ASN A 103 17.36 2.69 2.89
N ILE A 104 16.92 3.96 2.87
CA ILE A 104 15.69 4.44 3.53
C ILE A 104 14.44 4.33 2.65
N ASP A 105 14.60 4.07 1.35
CA ASP A 105 13.50 3.85 0.39
C ASP A 105 12.91 2.46 0.55
N ILE A 106 12.25 2.26 1.69
CA ILE A 106 11.66 1.01 2.11
C ILE A 106 10.40 0.71 1.29
N PRO A 107 10.35 -0.42 0.54
CA PRO A 107 9.14 -0.84 -0.17
C PRO A 107 7.95 -1.02 0.77
N ARG A 108 6.74 -0.67 0.30
CA ARG A 108 5.51 -0.64 1.12
C ARG A 108 5.22 -1.94 1.87
N ASN A 109 5.59 -3.09 1.31
CA ASN A 109 5.34 -4.41 1.88
C ASN A 109 6.37 -4.88 2.91
N ILE A 110 7.40 -4.09 3.20
CA ILE A 110 8.42 -4.46 4.19
C ILE A 110 7.88 -4.29 5.60
N VAL A 111 8.05 -5.37 6.37
CA VAL A 111 7.83 -5.44 7.82
C VAL A 111 9.18 -5.69 8.47
N TYR A 112 9.56 -4.82 9.39
CA TYR A 112 10.80 -4.92 10.16
C TYR A 112 10.47 -5.02 11.64
N ARG A 113 11.00 -6.04 12.32
CA ARG A 113 10.75 -6.31 13.75
C ARG A 113 9.27 -6.22 14.13
N GLN A 114 8.43 -6.89 13.31
CA GLN A 114 6.97 -6.94 13.45
C GLN A 114 6.21 -5.61 13.19
N LEU A 115 6.90 -4.57 12.73
CA LEU A 115 6.30 -3.29 12.36
C LEU A 115 6.34 -3.05 10.84
N PRO A 116 5.22 -2.69 10.18
CA PRO A 116 5.18 -2.40 8.75
C PRO A 116 5.80 -1.03 8.41
N ILE A 117 7.13 -0.93 8.53
CA ILE A 117 7.89 0.32 8.29
C ILE A 117 7.74 0.84 6.86
N GLY A 118 7.52 -0.04 5.88
CA GLY A 118 7.27 0.35 4.48
C GLY A 118 5.94 1.08 4.27
N GLU A 119 4.88 0.67 4.95
CA GLU A 119 3.61 1.41 4.96
C GLU A 119 3.75 2.74 5.67
N TRP A 120 4.51 2.78 6.77
CA TRP A 120 4.74 3.99 7.53
C TRP A 120 5.48 5.05 6.70
N ILE A 121 6.59 4.69 6.04
CA ILE A 121 7.31 5.60 5.13
C ILE A 121 6.43 6.08 3.98
N SER A 122 5.64 5.19 3.39
CA SER A 122 4.66 5.55 2.33
C SER A 122 3.63 6.56 2.84
N TYR A 123 3.17 6.39 4.08
CA TYR A 123 2.24 7.29 4.75
C TYR A 123 2.88 8.65 5.06
N GLN A 124 4.14 8.70 5.52
CA GLN A 124 4.86 9.96 5.74
C GLN A 124 5.03 10.74 4.43
N ARG A 125 5.40 10.07 3.34
CA ARG A 125 5.48 10.69 2.00
C ARG A 125 4.13 11.31 1.58
N LYS A 126 3.02 10.62 1.82
CA LYS A 126 1.68 11.17 1.57
C LYS A 126 1.40 12.41 2.42
N ARG A 127 1.76 12.41 3.71
CA ARG A 127 1.57 13.56 4.61
C ARG A 127 2.40 14.77 4.19
N TYR A 128 3.61 14.56 3.69
CA TYR A 128 4.46 15.61 3.12
C TYR A 128 3.75 16.34 1.97
N TRP A 129 3.26 15.61 0.96
CA TRP A 129 2.56 16.19 -0.19
C TRP A 129 1.21 16.83 0.15
N GLN A 130 0.61 16.47 1.28
CA GLN A 130 -0.62 17.08 1.78
C GLN A 130 -0.37 18.31 2.65
N ASN A 131 0.89 18.74 2.83
CA ASN A 131 1.28 19.80 3.76
C ASN A 131 0.79 19.54 5.20
N LYS A 132 0.73 18.26 5.60
CA LYS A 132 0.27 17.82 6.94
C LYS A 132 1.40 17.30 7.82
N MET A 133 2.65 17.49 7.40
CA MET A 133 3.84 17.05 8.13
C MET A 133 4.43 18.21 8.92
N ASP A 134 4.84 17.94 10.14
CA ASP A 134 5.53 18.91 11.00
C ASP A 134 6.99 19.12 10.54
N CYS A 135 7.52 20.34 10.72
CA CYS A 135 8.87 20.70 10.30
C CYS A 135 9.95 19.82 10.96
N ARG A 136 9.79 19.46 12.24
CA ARG A 136 10.74 18.60 12.95
C ARG A 136 10.72 17.17 12.42
N GLN A 137 9.53 16.65 12.09
CA GLN A 137 9.37 15.33 11.49
C GLN A 137 10.00 15.27 10.09
N ARG A 138 9.83 16.34 9.31
CA ARG A 138 10.43 16.48 7.99
C ARG A 138 11.95 16.46 8.07
N PHE A 139 12.54 17.31 8.91
CA PHE A 139 14.00 17.43 9.03
C PHE A 139 14.66 16.09 9.40
N LYS A 140 14.10 15.36 10.37
CA LYS A 140 14.61 14.05 10.77
C LYS A 140 14.60 13.01 9.64
N LEU A 141 13.54 12.99 8.83
CA LEU A 141 13.46 12.04 7.71
C LEU A 141 14.39 12.46 6.55
N GLU A 142 14.60 13.76 6.35
CA GLU A 142 15.59 14.28 5.40
C GLU A 142 17.03 13.96 5.83
N GLU A 143 17.33 13.96 7.13
CA GLU A 143 18.63 13.53 7.67
C GLU A 143 18.94 12.06 7.35
N LEU A 144 17.92 11.20 7.28
CA LEU A 144 18.06 9.81 6.82
C LEU A 144 18.16 9.69 5.29
N GLY A 145 18.13 10.79 4.55
CA GLY A 145 18.23 10.81 3.09
C GLY A 145 16.94 10.44 2.37
N ILE A 146 15.77 10.61 2.99
CA ILE A 146 14.50 10.27 2.34
C ILE A 146 14.27 11.15 1.08
N SER A 147 13.99 10.51 -0.05
CA SER A 147 13.61 11.25 -1.26
C SER A 147 12.11 11.47 -1.30
N TRP A 148 11.58 12.67 -1.03
CA TRP A 148 10.12 12.91 -0.99
C TRP A 148 9.36 12.67 -2.29
N LYS A 149 10.07 12.59 -3.42
CA LYS A 149 9.45 12.25 -4.71
C LYS A 149 8.81 10.87 -4.57
N LEU A 150 7.48 10.77 -4.75
CA LEU A 150 6.83 9.47 -4.86
C LEU A 150 7.44 8.77 -6.05
N ARG A 151 8.19 7.68 -5.80
CA ARG A 151 8.68 6.69 -6.74
C ARG A 151 8.83 7.30 -8.13
N ASN A 152 9.96 7.97 -8.41
CA ASN A 152 10.24 8.65 -9.69
C ASN A 152 9.46 7.92 -10.77
N ARG A 153 8.36 8.53 -11.25
CA ARG A 153 7.61 7.97 -12.37
C ARG A 153 8.59 8.09 -13.51
N ARG A 154 9.37 7.02 -13.71
CA ARG A 154 10.41 7.03 -14.71
C ARG A 154 9.75 7.37 -16.03
N GLY A 155 10.31 8.37 -16.71
CA GLY A 155 9.89 8.73 -18.05
C GLY A 155 10.05 7.51 -18.97
N TRP A 156 9.30 7.47 -20.07
CA TRP A 156 9.41 6.37 -21.02
C TRP A 156 10.86 6.20 -21.52
N MET A 157 11.58 7.30 -21.71
CA MET A 157 12.99 7.29 -22.15
C MET A 157 13.95 6.68 -21.11
N GLU A 158 13.73 6.90 -19.81
CA GLU A 158 14.57 6.31 -18.76
C GLU A 158 14.38 4.79 -18.69
N TRP A 159 13.15 4.31 -18.90
CA TRP A 159 12.90 2.88 -19.03
C TRP A 159 13.49 2.28 -20.30
N TYR A 160 13.43 3.03 -21.40
CA TYR A 160 14.04 2.63 -22.67
C TYR A 160 15.57 2.49 -22.55
N GLN A 161 16.23 3.39 -21.81
CA GLN A 161 17.68 3.29 -21.57
C GLN A 161 18.04 2.03 -20.79
N ASP A 162 17.30 1.68 -19.73
CA ASP A 162 17.52 0.43 -19.00
C ASP A 162 17.28 -0.82 -19.88
N ALA A 163 16.26 -0.77 -20.74
CA ALA A 163 16.01 -1.83 -21.71
C ALA A 163 17.16 -1.95 -22.73
N LYS A 164 17.67 -0.82 -23.24
CA LYS A 164 18.82 -0.78 -24.15
C LYS A 164 20.06 -1.37 -23.47
N LEU A 165 20.33 -1.02 -22.22
CA LEU A 165 21.45 -1.57 -21.45
C LEU A 165 21.31 -3.09 -21.26
N TYR A 166 20.09 -3.56 -20.97
CA TYR A 166 19.82 -5.00 -20.89
C TYR A 166 20.09 -5.68 -22.24
N TYR A 167 19.64 -5.08 -23.34
CA TYR A 167 19.90 -5.59 -24.69
C TYR A 167 21.40 -5.61 -25.02
N GLU A 168 22.16 -4.56 -24.67
CA GLU A 168 23.61 -4.52 -24.86
C GLU A 168 24.34 -5.61 -24.05
N THR A 169 23.78 -6.01 -22.90
CA THR A 169 24.38 -7.04 -22.03
C THR A 169 24.02 -8.46 -22.47
N TYR A 170 22.77 -8.71 -22.87
CA TYR A 170 22.24 -10.05 -23.10
C TYR A 170 21.88 -10.35 -24.56
N GLY A 171 21.96 -9.35 -25.45
CA GLY A 171 21.61 -9.46 -26.88
C GLY A 171 20.11 -9.62 -27.17
N HIS A 172 19.24 -9.58 -26.16
CA HIS A 172 17.80 -9.76 -26.32
C HIS A 172 16.98 -9.04 -25.24
N LEU A 173 15.71 -8.74 -25.54
CA LEU A 173 14.74 -8.20 -24.57
C LEU A 173 13.80 -9.25 -23.96
N ASN A 174 14.25 -10.50 -23.84
CA ASN A 174 13.53 -11.52 -23.07
C ASN A 174 13.77 -11.34 -21.56
N ILE A 175 13.23 -10.27 -21.00
CA ILE A 175 13.42 -9.90 -19.60
C ILE A 175 12.39 -10.68 -18.74
N PRO A 176 12.81 -11.45 -17.72
CA PRO A 176 11.91 -12.09 -16.77
C PRO A 176 10.97 -11.08 -16.10
N LEU A 177 9.71 -11.45 -15.85
CA LEU A 177 8.68 -10.52 -15.33
C LEU A 177 9.05 -9.88 -13.98
N ASP A 178 9.74 -10.65 -13.15
CA ASP A 178 10.23 -10.32 -11.82
C ASP A 178 11.61 -9.65 -11.83
N TYR A 179 12.26 -9.53 -12.99
CA TYR A 179 13.57 -8.89 -13.11
C TYR A 179 13.54 -7.44 -12.60
N VAL A 180 14.50 -7.15 -11.74
CA VAL A 180 14.72 -5.85 -11.11
C VAL A 180 16.10 -5.33 -11.51
N THR A 181 16.20 -4.09 -11.97
CA THR A 181 17.48 -3.44 -12.27
C THR A 181 18.29 -3.22 -10.99
N LYS A 182 19.59 -2.90 -11.13
CA LYS A 182 20.47 -2.58 -9.99
C LYS A 182 19.92 -1.46 -9.10
N ASP A 183 19.16 -0.53 -9.69
CA ASP A 183 18.53 0.58 -8.98
C ASP A 183 17.16 0.24 -8.38
N GLY A 184 16.74 -1.04 -8.39
CA GLY A 184 15.50 -1.48 -7.77
C GLY A 184 14.23 -1.37 -8.64
N PHE A 185 14.36 -1.18 -9.96
CA PHE A 185 13.21 -0.99 -10.85
C PHE A 185 12.81 -2.27 -11.58
N ARG A 186 11.50 -2.57 -11.57
CA ARG A 186 10.93 -3.78 -12.18
C ARG A 186 10.83 -3.68 -13.71
N LEU A 187 11.98 -3.72 -14.39
CA LEU A 187 12.08 -3.59 -15.84
C LEU A 187 11.30 -4.70 -16.58
N GLY A 188 11.27 -5.93 -16.04
CA GLY A 188 10.46 -7.02 -16.60
C GLY A 188 8.96 -6.70 -16.70
N SER A 189 8.41 -6.17 -15.61
CA SER A 189 7.02 -5.71 -15.55
C SER A 189 6.75 -4.54 -16.50
N TRP A 190 7.72 -3.65 -16.69
CA TRP A 190 7.60 -2.54 -17.64
C TRP A 190 7.59 -3.01 -19.10
N ILE A 191 8.49 -3.91 -19.50
CA ILE A 191 8.52 -4.51 -20.85
C ILE A 191 7.21 -5.24 -21.15
N ASN A 192 6.71 -6.06 -20.20
CA ASN A 192 5.43 -6.74 -20.37
C ASN A 192 4.27 -5.74 -20.50
N SER A 193 4.30 -4.64 -19.76
CA SER A 193 3.29 -3.58 -19.91
C SER A 193 3.32 -2.93 -21.30
N GLN A 194 4.48 -2.85 -21.98
CA GLN A 194 4.54 -2.41 -23.38
C GLN A 194 3.91 -3.46 -24.32
N ARG A 195 4.22 -4.75 -24.13
CA ARG A 195 3.62 -5.85 -24.90
C ARG A 195 2.09 -5.85 -24.79
N GLU A 196 1.55 -5.66 -23.59
CA GLU A 196 0.10 -5.57 -23.33
C GLU A 196 -0.57 -4.38 -24.02
N ARG A 197 0.11 -3.22 -24.08
CA ARG A 197 -0.37 -2.02 -24.78
C ARG A 197 -0.43 -2.25 -26.28
N GLN A 198 0.59 -2.88 -26.87
CA GLN A 198 0.61 -3.21 -28.29
C GLN A 198 -0.47 -4.23 -28.67
N ARG A 199 -0.79 -5.16 -27.77
CA ARG A 199 -1.88 -6.14 -27.96
C ARG A 199 -3.29 -5.56 -27.76
N GLY A 200 -3.42 -4.29 -27.37
CA GLY A 200 -4.72 -3.65 -27.10
C GLY A 200 -5.40 -4.10 -25.80
N THR A 201 -4.69 -4.82 -24.91
CA THR A 201 -5.24 -5.29 -23.62
C THR A 201 -5.26 -4.21 -22.52
N ARG A 202 -4.69 -3.03 -22.78
CA ARG A 202 -4.72 -1.88 -21.89
C ARG A 202 -5.40 -0.67 -22.54
N PHE A 203 -5.86 0.25 -21.68
CA PHE A 203 -6.67 1.41 -22.02
C PHE A 203 -6.02 2.44 -22.98
N TYR A 204 -4.76 2.23 -23.39
CA TYR A 204 -4.03 3.10 -24.32
C TYR A 204 -3.05 2.30 -25.20
N LEU A 205 -3.08 2.57 -26.51
CA LEU A 205 -2.13 2.04 -27.48
C LEU A 205 -0.77 2.72 -27.32
N LEU A 206 0.29 2.02 -27.73
CA LEU A 206 1.63 2.59 -27.77
C LEU A 206 1.76 3.49 -29.01
N GLU A 207 2.30 4.70 -28.86
CA GLU A 207 2.62 5.55 -30.01
C GLU A 207 3.64 4.87 -30.93
N SER A 208 3.48 5.05 -32.25
CA SER A 208 4.31 4.41 -33.26
C SER A 208 5.80 4.69 -33.10
N GLU A 209 6.19 5.90 -32.68
CA GLU A 209 7.60 6.26 -32.41
C GLU A 209 8.22 5.40 -31.28
N LYS A 210 7.43 5.09 -30.25
CA LYS A 210 7.86 4.27 -29.11
C LYS A 210 7.99 2.80 -29.49
N VAL A 211 7.13 2.31 -30.40
CA VAL A 211 7.24 0.97 -30.98
C VAL A 211 8.53 0.83 -31.77
N GLU A 212 8.82 1.81 -32.63
CA GLU A 212 10.02 1.81 -33.48
C GLU A 212 11.31 1.78 -32.66
N LYS A 213 11.41 2.61 -31.63
CA LYS A 213 12.57 2.59 -30.71
C LYS A 213 12.75 1.24 -30.03
N LEU A 214 11.66 0.60 -29.59
CA LEU A 214 11.74 -0.73 -28.98
C LEU A 214 12.13 -1.82 -30.02
N ASN A 215 11.70 -1.70 -31.27
CA ASN A 215 12.12 -2.60 -32.34
C ASN A 215 13.63 -2.52 -32.59
N GLN A 216 14.22 -1.31 -32.55
CA GLN A 216 15.66 -1.10 -32.74
C GLN A 216 16.53 -1.82 -31.69
N ILE A 217 15.97 -2.12 -30.51
CA ILE A 217 16.66 -2.85 -29.44
C ILE A 217 16.14 -4.29 -29.29
N GLY A 218 15.56 -4.86 -30.34
CA GLY A 218 15.20 -6.30 -30.39
C GLY A 218 13.95 -6.68 -29.60
N MET A 219 12.96 -5.77 -29.49
CA MET A 219 11.72 -6.04 -28.76
C MET A 219 10.88 -7.14 -29.41
N LEU A 220 10.61 -8.19 -28.62
CA LEU A 220 9.70 -9.27 -29.01
C LEU A 220 8.29 -9.00 -28.48
N TRP A 221 7.34 -8.76 -29.38
CA TRP A 221 5.94 -8.44 -29.04
C TRP A 221 5.07 -9.69 -28.78
N GLY A 222 5.52 -10.88 -29.19
CA GLY A 222 4.84 -12.17 -28.95
C GLY A 222 5.77 -13.39 -29.03
N LEU A 223 5.37 -14.51 -28.41
CA LEU A 223 6.00 -15.85 -28.55
C LEU A 223 5.67 -16.47 -29.92
N ARG A 224 5.88 -15.73 -31.00
CA ARG A 224 5.82 -16.26 -32.36
C ARG A 224 6.80 -15.49 -33.24
N GLY A 225 8.07 -15.55 -32.85
CA GLY A 225 9.19 -14.93 -33.56
C GLY A 225 10.41 -15.82 -33.69
N MET A 226 10.33 -17.10 -33.32
CA MET A 226 11.35 -18.11 -33.64
C MET A 226 10.71 -19.51 -33.69
N ARG A 227 10.19 -19.86 -34.86
CA ARG A 227 10.52 -21.16 -35.42
C ARG A 227 11.47 -20.83 -36.57
N TYR A 228 12.75 -20.60 -36.26
CA TYR A 228 13.77 -20.84 -37.28
C TYR A 228 13.67 -22.35 -37.54
N LYS A 229 12.95 -22.73 -38.58
CA LYS A 229 13.12 -24.04 -39.18
C LYS A 229 14.20 -23.87 -40.23
N GLU A 230 15.33 -24.52 -39.98
CA GLU A 230 16.42 -24.76 -40.92
C GLU A 230 15.88 -25.48 -42.17
N GLN A 231 15.32 -24.77 -43.15
CA GLN A 231 14.90 -25.42 -44.41
C GLN A 231 15.05 -24.62 -45.71
N ASP A 232 15.59 -23.39 -45.70
CA ASP A 232 15.83 -22.63 -46.94
C ASP A 232 17.34 -22.42 -47.25
N VAL A 233 18.16 -23.46 -47.05
CA VAL A 233 19.60 -23.44 -47.44
C VAL A 233 19.94 -24.46 -48.54
N TYR A 234 18.95 -25.11 -49.18
CA TYR A 234 19.23 -26.06 -50.28
C TYR A 234 18.30 -25.92 -51.48
N GLU A 235 18.09 -24.71 -52.00
CA GLU A 235 17.62 -24.52 -53.39
C GLU A 235 18.34 -23.32 -54.05
N ILE A 236 19.68 -23.31 -53.98
CA ILE A 236 20.51 -22.69 -55.03
C ILE A 236 21.72 -23.61 -55.24
N SER A 237 21.54 -24.63 -56.07
CA SER A 237 22.58 -25.27 -56.89
C SER A 237 21.91 -26.19 -57.90
#